data_AF-A0A7W5ENC3-F1
#
_entry.id   AF-A0A7W5ENC3-F1
#
_cell.length_a   1.000
_cell.length_b   1.000
_cell.length_c   1.000
_cell.angle_alpha   90.00
_cell.angle_beta   90.00
_cell.angle_gamma   90.00
#
_symmetry.space_group_name_H-M   'P 1'
#
loop_
_entity.id
_entity.type
_entity.pdbx_description
1 polymer ?
#
loop_
_entity_poly.entity_id
_entity_poly.type
_entity_poly.pdbx_seq_one_letter_code
_entity_poly.pdbx_strand_id
1 'polypeptide(L)' 'MSNNMDNRVTELEVKLAFVEDTVNGLSSADADISQRLAALERAMRALHSDLTSLRAGIGGDPHAEPPPPHY' A
#
# COMPACT_ATOMS: atom_id res chain seq x y z
N MET A 1 19.80 26.85 -42.93
CA MET A 1 19.42 27.22 -41.55
C MET A 1 18.07 26.62 -41.15
N SER A 2 16.97 26.78 -41.91
CA SER A 2 15.65 26.16 -41.61
C SER A 2 15.71 24.65 -41.33
N ASN A 3 16.40 23.89 -42.19
CA ASN A 3 16.47 22.42 -42.09
C ASN A 3 17.12 21.90 -40.79
N ASN A 4 17.93 22.70 -40.08
CA ASN A 4 18.50 22.28 -38.79
C ASN A 4 17.48 22.44 -37.65
N MET A 5 16.67 23.51 -37.70
CA MET A 5 15.62 23.74 -36.70
C MET A 5 14.52 22.69 -36.83
N ASP A 6 14.07 22.38 -38.05
CA ASP A 6 13.05 21.36 -38.30
C ASP A 6 13.51 19.99 -37.80
N ASN A 7 14.76 19.60 -38.09
CA ASN A 7 15.32 18.34 -37.59
C ASN A 7 15.36 18.26 -36.05
N ARG A 8 15.70 19.38 -35.39
CA ARG A 8 15.72 19.44 -33.92
C ARG A 8 14.32 19.38 -33.32
N VAL A 9 13.33 19.98 -33.98
CA VAL A 9 11.92 19.88 -33.56
C VAL A 9 11.46 18.43 -33.65
N THR A 10 11.68 17.75 -34.78
CA THR A 10 11.36 16.32 -34.93
C THR A 10 12.02 15.46 -33.86
N GLU A 11 13.30 15.69 -33.55
CA GLU A 11 13.99 14.96 -32.49
C GLU A 11 13.37 15.19 -31.11
N LEU A 12 12.98 16.43 -30.80
CA LEU A 12 12.32 16.77 -29.55
C LEU A 12 10.92 16.16 -29.44
N GLU A 13 10.16 16.11 -30.53
CA GLU A 13 8.84 15.45 -30.56
C GLU A 13 8.96 13.96 -30.28
N VAL A 14 9.94 13.27 -30.88
CA VAL A 14 10.20 11.84 -30.61
C VAL A 14 10.59 11.63 -29.15
N LYS A 15 11.47 12.48 -28.60
CA LYS A 15 11.86 12.40 -27.18
C LYS A 15 10.68 12.67 -26.26
N LEU A 16 9.84 13.65 -26.60
CA LEU A 16 8.66 14.00 -25.81
C LEU A 16 7.68 12.83 -25.78
N ALA A 17 7.37 12.22 -26.93
CA ALA A 17 6.49 11.05 -27.00
C ALA A 17 6.99 9.89 -26.14
N PHE A 18 8.30 9.64 -26.13
CA PHE A 18 8.91 8.62 -25.26
C PHE A 18 8.78 8.95 -23.77
N VAL A 19 8.98 10.22 -23.40
CA VAL A 19 8.82 10.68 -22.02
C VAL A 19 7.35 10.55 -21.57
N GLU A 20 6.41 10.93 -22.42
CA GLU A 20 4.97 10.80 -22.15
C GLU A 20 4.57 9.34 -21.93
N ASP A 21 5.03 8.42 -22.80
CA ASP A 21 4.80 6.98 -22.63
C ASP A 21 5.40 6.45 -21.31
N THR A 22 6.64 6.86 -21.01
CA THR A 22 7.32 6.47 -19.77
C THR A 22 6.57 6.97 -18.53
N VAL A 23 6.09 8.22 -18.54
CA VAL A 23 5.33 8.80 -17.44
C VAL A 23 4.00 8.08 -17.24
N ASN A 24 3.30 7.76 -18.33
CA ASN A 24 2.07 6.98 -18.27
C ASN A 24 2.30 5.57 -17.70
N GLY A 25 3.39 4.92 -18.12
CA GLY A 25 3.82 3.63 -17.57
C GLY A 25 4.12 3.71 -16.08
N LEU A 26 4.85 4.75 -15.64
CA LEU A 26 5.17 4.95 -14.23
C LEU A 26 3.92 5.23 -13.39
N SER A 27 3.01 6.07 -13.89
CA SER A 27 1.74 6.35 -13.20
C SER A 27 0.88 5.09 -13.03
N SER A 28 0.87 4.23 -14.04
CA SER A 28 0.15 2.95 -13.97
C SER A 28 0.77 2.00 -12.93
N ALA A 29 2.10 1.94 -12.88
CA ALA A 29 2.81 1.14 -11.88
C ALA A 29 2.59 1.66 -10.45
N ASP A 30 2.61 2.97 -10.26
CA ASP A 30 2.36 3.61 -8.96
C ASP A 30 0.95 3.32 -8.43
N ALA A 31 -0.06 3.33 -9.31
CA ALA A 31 -1.42 2.96 -8.96
C ALA A 31 -1.54 1.50 -8.50
N ASP A 32 -0.89 0.56 -9.19
CA ASP A 32 -0.86 -0.86 -8.81
C ASP A 32 -0.14 -1.06 -7.46
N ILE A 33 1.01 -0.40 -7.26
CA ILE A 33 1.73 -0.44 -5.97
C ILE A 33 0.86 0.11 -4.84
N SER A 34 0.19 1.24 -5.05
CA SER A 34 -0.71 1.85 -4.08
C SER A 34 -1.86 0.91 -3.70
N GLN A 35 -2.45 0.22 -4.67
CA GLN A 35 -3.51 -0.77 -4.42
C GLN A 35 -3.00 -1.96 -3.59
N ARG A 36 -1.81 -2.48 -3.93
CA ARG A 36 -1.18 -3.60 -3.20
C ARG A 36 -0.82 -3.20 -1.77
N LEU A 37 -0.28 -2.00 -1.57
CA LEU A 37 0.03 -1.47 -0.26
C LEU A 37 -1.23 -1.35 0.61
N ALA A 38 -2.30 -0.77 0.07
CA ALA A 38 -3.58 -0.67 0.78
C ALA A 38 -4.14 -2.06 1.17
N ALA A 39 -3.95 -3.07 0.33
CA ALA A 39 -4.33 -4.45 0.65
C ALA A 39 -3.49 -5.04 1.79
N LEU A 40 -2.18 -4.83 1.76
CA LEU A 40 -1.28 -5.29 2.81
C LEU A 40 -1.57 -4.64 4.15
N GLU A 41 -1.84 -3.33 4.16
CA GLU A 41 -2.22 -2.63 5.39
C GLU A 41 -3.53 -3.17 5.99
N ARG A 42 -4.53 -3.50 5.16
CA ARG A 42 -5.77 -4.14 5.62
C ARG A 42 -5.49 -5.50 6.25
N ALA A 43 -4.65 -6.32 5.61
CA ALA A 43 -4.26 -7.62 6.13
C ALA A 43 -3.52 -7.51 7.47
N MET A 44 -2.61 -6.54 7.60
CA MET A 44 -1.89 -6.27 8.85
C MET A 44 -2.83 -5.85 9.98
N ARG A 45 -3.81 -4.97 9.70
CA ARG A 45 -4.83 -4.57 10.68
C ARG A 45 -5.70 -5.75 11.12
N ALA A 46 -6.11 -6.61 10.19
CA ALA A 46 -6.86 -7.82 10.50
C ALA A 46 -6.05 -8.77 11.42
N LEU A 47 -4.79 -9.06 11.05
CA LEU A 47 -3.92 -9.89 11.87
C LEU A 47 -3.71 -9.33 13.27
N HIS A 48 -3.51 -8.02 13.40
CA HIS A 48 -3.39 -7.37 14.72
C HIS A 48 -4.67 -7.52 15.56
N SER A 49 -5.84 -7.39 14.93
CA SER A 49 -7.14 -7.61 15.58
C SER A 49 -7.28 -9.07 16.07
N ASP A 50 -6.89 -10.03 15.24
CA ASP A 50 -6.94 -11.46 15.58
C ASP A 50 -6.00 -11.78 16.76
N LEU A 51 -4.78 -11.25 16.75
CA LEU A 51 -3.83 -11.41 17.85
C LEU A 51 -4.32 -10.77 19.16
N THR A 52 -4.95 -9.60 19.07
CA THR A 52 -5.54 -8.93 20.23
C THR A 52 -6.69 -9.76 20.82
N SER A 53 -7.54 -10.31 19.95
CA SER A 53 -8.66 -11.16 20.33
C SER A 53 -8.17 -12.46 20.98
N LEU A 54 -7.13 -13.09 20.42
CA LEU A 54 -6.50 -14.27 21.00
C LEU A 54 -5.91 -13.98 22.39
N ARG A 55 -5.23 -12.84 22.56
CA ARG A 55 -4.69 -12.42 23.86
C ARG A 55 -5.79 -12.25 24.91
N ALA A 56 -6.90 -11.61 24.53
CA ALA A 56 -8.05 -11.44 25.41
C ALA A 56 -8.69 -12.79 25.80
N GLY A 57 -8.76 -13.75 24.86
CA GLY A 57 -9.29 -15.08 25.13
C GLY A 57 -8.40 -15.95 26.04
N ILE A 58 -7.08 -15.73 26.03
CA ILE A 58 -6.11 -16.47 26.87
C ILE A 58 -5.98 -15.84 28.27
N GLY A 59 -6.09 -14.51 28.38
CA GLY A 59 -5.98 -13.77 29.64
C GLY A 59 -7.27 -13.76 30.47
N GLY A 60 -7.85 -14.94 30.72
CA GLY A 60 -9.11 -15.12 31.46
C GLY A 60 -9.21 -14.28 32.75
N ASP A 61 -10.41 -13.80 33.02
CA ASP A 61 -10.75 -12.87 34.10
C ASP A 61 -10.40 -13.45 35.49
N PRO A 62 -9.39 -12.92 36.20
CA PRO A 62 -9.05 -13.35 37.56
C PRO A 62 -10.10 -12.94 38.60
N HIS A 63 -11.12 -12.13 38.22
CA HIS A 63 -12.27 -11.82 39.08
C HIS A 63 -13.41 -12.84 38.98
N ALA A 64 -13.26 -13.90 38.18
CA ALA A 64 -14.21 -15.00 38.12
C ALA A 64 -13.99 -16.11 39.18
N GLU A 65 -13.15 -15.87 40.20
CA GLU A 65 -13.08 -16.76 41.36
C GLU A 65 -14.25 -16.48 42.34
N PRO A 66 -15.11 -17.47 42.62
CA PRO A 66 -16.13 -17.32 43.64
C PRO A 66 -15.45 -17.06 44.99
N PRO A 67 -15.98 -16.13 45.81
CA PRO A 67 -15.38 -15.80 47.09
C PRO A 67 -15.26 -17.07 47.97
N PRO A 68 -14.12 -17.24 48.67
CA PRO A 68 -13.84 -18.48 49.39
C PRO A 68 -14.90 -18.76 50.46
N PRO A 69 -15.34 -20.02 50.61
CA PRO A 69 -16.36 -20.39 51.58
C PRO A 69 -15.86 -20.11 53.00
N HIS A 70 -16.63 -19.33 53.75
CA HIS A 70 -16.42 -19.18 55.19
C HIS A 70 -16.85 -20.48 55.88
N TYR A 71 -15.87 -21.25 56.37
CA TYR A 71 -16.07 -22.41 57.24
C TYR A 71 -16.07 -22.01 58.71
#